data_AF-V4H0Z1-F1
#
_entry.id   AF-V4H0Z1-F1
#
_cell.length_a   1.000
_cell.length_b   1.000
_cell.length_c   1.000
_cell.angle_alpha   90.00
_cell.angle_beta   90.00
_cell.angle_gamma   90.00
#
_symmetry.space_group_name_H-M   'P 1'
#
loop_
_entity.id
_entity.type
_entity.pdbx_description
1 polymer ?
#
loop_
_entity_poly.entity_id
_entity_poly.type
_entity_poly.pdbx_seq_one_letter_code
_entity_poly.pdbx_strand_id
1 'polypeptide(L)'
;MELANHYWSYTALYFNQGVLVGAQYNRQLLPMIWSNLIELAATKPTMEVGSAEVSLLHQAISDSYFAELEHKYDLLDYDTFRVSEDEVELRLSGFAIGDTLSLKEIVPIMACYDERTDVQRFIDEQAEQLPVFYDHLGNTGLITGCSQIINLWDDRNFKSLFLIEQANFKSAKLHFSKANSSALSGWSFYNVKYLNGISAHSELVIKDSKDGIYEVQIGGWFGHFSTDQEFAYEGVFYLQ
;
A
#
# COMPACT_ATOMS: atom_id res chain seq x y z
N MET A 1 -12.81 24.99 4.79
CA MET A 1 -11.39 24.94 4.37
C MET A 1 -10.76 23.85 5.20
N GLU A 2 -10.95 22.61 4.77
CA GLU A 2 -10.46 21.43 5.48
C GLU A 2 -8.96 21.27 5.20
N LEU A 3 -8.19 21.24 6.28
CA LEU A 3 -6.80 20.80 6.28
C LEU A 3 -6.83 19.28 6.08
N ALA A 4 -6.62 18.84 4.84
CA ALA A 4 -6.32 17.46 4.56
C ALA A 4 -4.94 17.15 5.18
N ASN A 5 -4.94 16.55 6.37
CA ASN A 5 -3.77 15.94 6.97
C ASN A 5 -3.34 14.77 6.09
N HIS A 6 -2.51 15.05 5.10
CA HIS A 6 -1.90 14.02 4.28
C HIS A 6 -0.76 13.41 5.08
N TYR A 7 -1.03 12.28 5.72
CA TYR A 7 0.01 11.44 6.29
C TYR A 7 0.56 10.56 5.16
N TRP A 8 1.80 10.78 4.75
CA TRP A 8 2.47 9.95 3.76
C TRP A 8 3.46 9.03 4.48
N SER A 9 3.45 7.73 4.16
CA SER A 9 4.51 6.81 4.61
C SER A 9 5.76 7.04 3.77
N TYR A 10 6.84 7.42 4.44
CA TYR A 10 8.14 7.56 3.78
C TYR A 10 9.13 6.49 4.20
N THR A 11 8.81 5.62 5.15
CA THR A 11 9.77 4.63 5.68
C THR A 11 9.21 3.22 5.67
N ALA A 12 9.97 2.27 5.10
CA ALA A 12 9.78 0.83 5.26
C ALA A 12 10.86 0.28 6.20
N LEU A 13 10.47 -0.64 7.09
CA LEU A 13 11.38 -1.38 7.96
C LEU A 13 11.40 -2.85 7.52
N TYR A 14 12.58 -3.42 7.38
CA TYR A 14 12.77 -4.81 6.97
C TYR A 14 13.14 -5.67 8.16
N PHE A 15 12.36 -6.73 8.39
CA PHE A 15 12.61 -7.69 9.45
C PHE A 15 12.89 -9.07 8.88
N ASN A 16 13.88 -9.77 9.43
CA ASN A 16 14.13 -11.19 9.19
C ASN A 16 14.01 -11.93 10.52
N GLN A 17 13.09 -12.91 10.59
CA GLN A 17 12.81 -13.68 11.82
C GLN A 17 12.55 -12.79 13.05
N GLY A 18 11.85 -11.66 12.85
CA GLY A 18 11.51 -10.71 13.92
C GLY A 18 12.64 -9.74 14.32
N VAL A 19 13.80 -9.80 13.66
CA VAL A 19 14.92 -8.89 13.89
C VAL A 19 14.96 -7.83 12.80
N LEU A 20 15.09 -6.56 13.17
CA LEU A 20 15.27 -5.45 12.22
C LEU A 20 16.63 -5.63 11.51
N VAL A 21 16.61 -5.82 10.20
CA VAL A 21 17.81 -6.02 9.37
C VAL A 21 18.11 -4.84 8.45
N GLY A 22 17.11 -4.00 8.18
CA GLY A 22 17.29 -2.83 7.33
C GLY A 22 16.11 -1.89 7.36
N ALA A 23 16.26 -0.75 6.69
CA ALA A 23 15.20 0.22 6.50
C ALA A 23 15.38 0.94 5.16
N GLN A 24 14.28 1.39 4.59
CA GLN A 24 14.28 2.24 3.41
C GLN A 24 13.46 3.49 3.68
N TYR A 25 14.01 4.65 3.36
CA TYR A 25 13.29 5.91 3.28
C TYR A 25 13.08 6.31 1.80
N ASN A 26 11.88 6.73 1.42
CA ASN A 26 11.65 7.44 0.18
C ASN A 26 10.37 8.31 0.24
N ARG A 27 10.38 9.51 -0.34
CA ARG A 27 9.19 10.39 -0.40
C ARG A 27 8.01 9.83 -1.21
N GLN A 28 8.28 8.87 -2.08
CA GLN A 28 7.30 8.17 -2.91
C GLN A 28 7.38 6.66 -2.64
N LEU A 29 7.57 6.27 -1.38
CA LEU A 29 7.78 4.87 -0.99
C LEU A 29 6.66 3.97 -1.54
N LEU A 30 5.41 4.32 -1.26
CA LEU A 30 4.21 3.59 -1.67
C LEU A 30 3.30 4.47 -2.53
N PRO A 31 2.42 3.87 -3.36
CA PRO A 31 1.30 4.58 -3.94
C PRO A 31 0.39 5.17 -2.85
N MET A 32 -0.34 6.23 -3.19
CA MET A 32 -1.22 6.96 -2.26
C MET A 32 -2.24 6.04 -1.57
N ILE A 33 -2.91 5.17 -2.34
CA ILE A 33 -3.92 4.23 -1.84
C ILE A 33 -3.34 3.36 -0.72
N TRP A 34 -2.14 2.80 -0.89
CA TRP A 34 -1.48 1.98 0.13
C TRP A 34 -0.96 2.80 1.30
N SER A 35 -0.51 4.03 1.04
CA SER A 35 0.00 4.93 2.08
C SER A 35 -1.10 5.32 3.08
N ASN A 36 -2.35 5.42 2.63
CA ASN A 36 -3.49 5.75 3.49
C ASN A 36 -3.95 4.57 4.36
N LEU A 37 -3.58 3.33 4.01
CA LEU A 37 -4.06 2.12 4.69
C LEU A 37 -3.15 1.71 5.84
N ILE A 38 -1.84 1.87 5.70
CA ILE A 38 -0.83 1.38 6.65
C ILE A 38 -0.65 2.37 7.82
N GLU A 39 -0.33 1.88 9.02
CA GLU A 39 0.03 2.72 10.19
C GLU A 39 1.21 3.65 9.92
N LEU A 40 1.09 4.92 10.35
CA LEU A 40 2.04 5.99 10.03
C LEU A 40 2.59 6.66 11.28
N ALA A 41 3.92 6.60 11.43
CA ALA A 41 4.67 7.56 12.22
C ALA A 41 5.18 8.68 11.29
N ALA A 42 4.49 9.83 11.28
CA ALA A 42 4.99 11.01 10.60
C ALA A 42 6.12 11.66 11.40
N THR A 43 7.37 11.32 11.08
CA THR A 43 8.53 12.06 11.59
C THR A 43 9.05 12.99 10.50
N LYS A 44 9.55 14.17 10.88
CA LYS A 44 10.43 14.97 10.02
C LYS A 44 11.82 14.36 10.20
N PRO A 45 12.25 13.43 9.35
CA PRO A 45 13.43 12.67 9.68
C PRO A 45 14.63 13.57 9.39
N THR A 46 15.57 13.61 10.33
CA THR A 46 16.86 14.27 10.19
C THR A 46 17.94 13.20 10.04
N MET A 47 19.04 13.55 9.39
CA MET A 47 20.17 12.64 9.20
C MET A 47 21.47 13.37 9.54
N GLU A 48 22.35 12.69 10.26
CA GLU A 48 23.71 13.13 10.45
C GLU A 48 24.57 12.82 9.21
N VAL A 49 25.14 13.89 8.64
CA VAL A 49 26.11 13.87 7.52
C VAL A 49 27.36 14.61 7.99
N GLY A 50 28.47 13.89 8.13
CA GLY A 50 29.68 14.41 8.77
C GLY A 50 29.41 14.86 10.22
N SER A 51 29.58 16.16 10.48
CA SER A 51 29.29 16.79 11.79
C SER A 51 27.99 17.62 11.82
N ALA A 52 27.16 17.53 10.77
CA ALA A 52 25.95 18.33 10.61
C ALA A 52 24.69 17.46 10.60
N GLU A 53 23.61 17.97 11.17
CA GLU A 53 22.28 17.39 11.07
C GLU A 53 21.53 18.04 9.90
N VAL A 54 21.09 17.24 8.94
CA VAL A 54 20.40 17.68 7.73
C VAL A 54 18.95 17.23 7.77
N SER A 55 18.01 18.13 7.45
CA SER A 55 16.60 17.78 7.29
C SER A 55 16.40 17.04 5.97
N LEU A 56 15.78 15.86 6.03
CA LEU A 56 15.52 15.03 4.84
C LEU A 56 14.39 15.58 3.95
N LEU A 57 13.70 16.63 4.40
CA LEU A 57 12.61 17.28 3.66
C LEU A 57 13.07 18.60 3.05
N HIS A 58 12.99 18.67 1.71
CA HIS A 58 13.03 19.89 0.89
C HIS A 58 14.29 20.78 1.00
N GLN A 59 15.40 20.30 1.55
CA GLN A 59 16.68 21.01 1.52
C GLN A 59 17.52 20.62 0.31
N ALA A 60 18.15 21.62 -0.31
CA ALA A 60 19.22 21.42 -1.27
C ALA A 60 20.42 20.76 -0.57
N ILE A 61 21.01 19.78 -1.22
CA ILE A 61 22.26 19.15 -0.79
C ILE A 61 23.40 19.78 -1.57
N SER A 62 24.45 20.23 -0.89
CA SER A 62 25.70 20.61 -1.53
C SER A 62 26.46 19.39 -2.07
N ASP A 63 27.22 19.55 -3.15
CA ASP A 63 28.02 18.48 -3.76
C ASP A 63 28.90 17.70 -2.78
N SER A 64 29.47 18.38 -1.77
CA SER A 64 30.30 17.72 -0.73
C SER A 64 29.49 16.74 0.13
N TYR A 65 28.29 17.13 0.55
CA TYR A 65 27.40 16.25 1.30
C TYR A 65 26.84 15.13 0.44
N PHE A 66 26.60 15.40 -0.84
CA PHE A 66 26.17 14.37 -1.78
C PHE A 66 27.22 13.25 -1.90
N ALA A 67 28.50 13.60 -2.08
CA ALA A 67 29.58 12.63 -2.11
C ALA A 67 29.70 11.80 -0.81
N GLU A 68 29.52 12.43 0.36
CA GLU A 68 29.51 11.70 1.64
C GLU A 68 28.33 10.70 1.75
N LEU A 69 27.16 11.09 1.26
CA LEU A 69 25.97 10.23 1.25
C LEU A 69 26.14 9.04 0.30
N GLU A 70 26.69 9.26 -0.90
CA GLU A 70 27.00 8.18 -1.86
C GLU A 70 28.00 7.17 -1.29
N HIS A 71 28.92 7.62 -0.43
CA HIS A 71 29.84 6.72 0.26
C HIS A 71 29.20 5.94 1.42
N LYS A 72 28.13 6.46 2.02
CA LYS A 72 27.50 5.90 3.22
C LYS A 72 26.35 4.93 2.91
N TYR A 73 25.65 5.12 1.80
CA TYR A 73 24.46 4.36 1.46
C TYR A 73 24.59 3.70 0.09
N ASP A 74 24.44 2.38 0.04
CA ASP A 74 24.46 1.62 -1.22
C ASP A 74 23.26 1.95 -2.13
N LEU A 75 22.16 2.41 -1.54
CA LEU A 75 20.96 2.86 -2.23
C LEU A 75 20.67 4.30 -1.82
N LEU A 76 20.88 5.23 -2.75
CA LEU A 76 20.64 6.66 -2.60
C LEU A 76 19.81 7.16 -3.79
N ASP A 77 18.69 7.82 -3.52
CA ASP A 77 17.81 8.43 -4.51
C ASP A 77 17.81 9.96 -4.30
N TYR A 78 17.92 10.71 -5.40
CA TYR A 78 17.87 12.17 -5.37
C TYR A 78 17.06 12.72 -6.55
N ASP A 79 16.49 13.89 -6.33
CA ASP A 79 15.74 14.65 -7.32
C ASP A 79 16.53 15.89 -7.73
N THR A 80 16.45 16.21 -9.01
CA THR A 80 17.08 17.39 -9.61
C THR A 80 16.03 18.48 -9.78
N PHE A 81 16.16 19.58 -9.05
CA PHE A 81 15.23 20.70 -9.07
C PHE A 81 15.84 21.91 -9.77
N ARG A 82 15.19 22.37 -10.84
CA ARG A 82 15.57 23.63 -11.50
C ARG A 82 15.08 24.82 -10.66
N VAL A 83 16.00 25.65 -10.19
CA VAL A 83 15.70 26.84 -9.36
C VAL A 83 15.69 28.11 -10.21
N SER A 84 16.53 28.16 -11.24
CA SER A 84 16.56 29.25 -12.21
C SER A 84 16.88 28.72 -13.61
N GLU A 85 17.06 29.61 -14.60
CA GLU A 85 17.43 29.16 -15.94
C GLU A 85 18.77 28.42 -15.97
N ASP A 86 19.71 28.81 -15.11
CA ASP A 86 21.09 28.27 -15.07
C ASP A 86 21.39 27.48 -13.79
N GLU A 87 20.46 27.46 -12.83
CA GLU A 87 20.69 26.85 -11.52
C GLU A 87 19.80 25.64 -11.27
N VAL A 88 20.43 24.61 -10.76
CA VAL A 88 19.81 23.34 -10.43
C VAL A 88 20.31 22.90 -9.06
N GLU A 89 19.39 22.47 -8.20
CA GLU A 89 19.68 21.92 -6.89
C GLU A 89 19.41 20.41 -6.88
N LEU A 90 20.25 19.66 -6.16
CA LEU A 90 19.98 18.27 -5.82
C LEU A 90 19.27 18.21 -4.47
N ARG A 91 18.23 17.38 -4.36
CA ARG A 91 17.52 17.15 -3.10
C ARG A 91 17.39 15.66 -2.84
N LEU A 92 17.65 15.23 -1.62
CA LEU A 92 17.56 13.83 -1.24
C LEU A 92 16.11 13.38 -1.35
N SER A 93 15.83 12.29 -2.05
CA SER A 93 14.46 11.78 -2.21
C SER A 93 14.28 10.38 -1.61
N GLY A 94 15.37 9.63 -1.42
CA GLY A 94 15.35 8.36 -0.67
C GLY A 94 16.73 7.82 -0.35
N PHE A 95 16.78 6.86 0.57
CA PHE A 95 17.98 6.06 0.86
C PHE A 95 17.58 4.72 1.52
N ALA A 96 18.48 3.74 1.53
CA ALA A 96 18.29 2.52 2.33
C ALA A 96 19.52 2.19 3.18
N ILE A 97 19.30 1.52 4.30
CA ILE A 97 20.32 1.03 5.23
C ILE A 97 20.11 -0.44 5.55
N GLY A 98 21.21 -1.13 5.88
CA GLY A 98 21.21 -2.54 6.25
C GLY A 98 20.86 -3.45 5.07
N ASP A 99 20.42 -4.65 5.39
CA ASP A 99 20.04 -5.63 4.37
C ASP A 99 18.66 -5.27 3.81
N THR A 100 18.59 -5.15 2.49
CA THR A 100 17.30 -5.20 1.79
C THR A 100 17.00 -6.67 1.48
N LEU A 101 15.73 -7.07 1.64
CA LEU A 101 15.26 -8.41 1.27
C LEU A 101 15.63 -8.70 -0.20
N SER A 102 15.83 -9.95 -0.60
CA SER A 102 16.10 -10.29 -2.00
C SER A 102 14.82 -10.63 -2.76
N LEU A 103 14.80 -10.41 -4.08
CA LEU A 103 13.66 -10.79 -4.97
C LEU A 103 13.19 -12.24 -4.79
N LYS A 104 14.12 -13.15 -4.50
CA LYS A 104 13.83 -14.58 -4.31
C LYS A 104 13.06 -14.86 -3.02
N GLU A 105 13.10 -13.94 -2.07
CA GLU A 105 12.41 -14.04 -0.78
C GLU A 105 11.01 -13.40 -0.82
N ILE A 106 10.69 -12.63 -1.87
CA ILE A 106 9.54 -11.71 -1.86
C ILE A 106 8.33 -12.18 -2.70
N VAL A 107 8.48 -13.06 -3.69
CA VAL A 107 7.39 -13.32 -4.64
C VAL A 107 6.85 -14.76 -4.56
N PRO A 108 6.01 -15.09 -3.55
CA PRO A 108 5.09 -16.20 -3.68
C PRO A 108 3.94 -15.83 -4.63
N ILE A 109 3.38 -16.84 -5.30
CA ILE A 109 2.08 -16.70 -5.96
C ILE A 109 1.05 -16.51 -4.84
N MET A 110 0.52 -15.31 -4.69
CA MET A 110 -0.49 -15.02 -3.67
C MET A 110 -1.86 -15.52 -4.13
N ALA A 111 -2.54 -16.26 -3.26
CA ALA A 111 -3.90 -16.73 -3.54
C ALA A 111 -4.88 -15.55 -3.59
N CYS A 112 -5.87 -15.66 -4.47
CA CYS A 112 -7.00 -14.75 -4.58
C CYS A 112 -8.20 -15.37 -3.88
N TYR A 113 -8.96 -14.58 -3.12
CA TYR A 113 -10.29 -15.03 -2.68
C TYR A 113 -11.29 -14.76 -3.82
N ASP A 114 -11.94 -15.81 -4.31
CA ASP A 114 -12.80 -15.81 -5.50
C ASP A 114 -14.23 -16.32 -5.22
N GLU A 115 -14.63 -16.28 -3.94
CA GLU A 115 -15.96 -16.68 -3.46
C GLU A 115 -16.35 -18.16 -3.68
N ARG A 116 -15.47 -19.00 -4.24
CA ARG A 116 -15.78 -20.44 -4.45
C ARG A 116 -15.75 -21.25 -3.17
N THR A 117 -14.97 -20.80 -2.21
CA THR A 117 -14.89 -21.36 -0.86
C THR A 117 -15.44 -20.36 0.14
N ASP A 118 -15.95 -20.86 1.26
CA ASP A 118 -16.23 -20.01 2.41
C ASP A 118 -14.98 -19.20 2.82
N VAL A 119 -15.17 -17.94 3.21
CA VAL A 119 -14.05 -17.03 3.51
C VAL A 119 -13.23 -17.48 4.70
N GLN A 120 -13.85 -18.08 5.73
CA GLN A 120 -13.11 -18.60 6.87
C GLN A 120 -12.27 -19.80 6.45
N ARG A 121 -12.81 -20.69 5.61
CA ARG A 121 -12.03 -21.79 5.05
C ARG A 121 -10.83 -21.29 4.22
N PHE A 122 -11.01 -20.24 3.42
CA PHE A 122 -9.91 -19.63 2.69
C PHE A 122 -8.82 -19.09 3.63
N ILE A 123 -9.21 -18.40 4.71
CA ILE A 123 -8.27 -17.92 5.75
C ILE A 123 -7.51 -19.10 6.34
N ASP A 124 -8.20 -20.15 6.78
CA ASP A 124 -7.59 -21.31 7.43
C ASP A 124 -6.57 -22.02 6.52
N GLU A 125 -6.82 -22.05 5.21
CA GLU A 125 -5.95 -22.72 4.22
C GLU A 125 -4.78 -21.85 3.73
N GLN A 126 -4.96 -20.53 3.66
CA GLN A 126 -4.03 -19.62 2.96
C GLN A 126 -3.29 -18.64 3.88
N ALA A 127 -3.73 -18.42 5.13
CA ALA A 127 -3.21 -17.34 5.98
C ALA A 127 -1.69 -17.36 6.16
N GLU A 128 -1.05 -18.53 6.25
CA GLU A 128 0.41 -18.64 6.40
C GLU A 128 1.19 -18.22 5.15
N GLN A 129 0.54 -18.18 3.99
CA GLN A 129 1.13 -17.84 2.69
C GLN A 129 0.81 -16.40 2.26
N LEU A 130 -0.08 -15.71 2.97
CA LEU A 130 -0.50 -14.35 2.65
C LEU A 130 0.24 -13.33 3.53
N PRO A 131 0.63 -12.17 2.96
CA PRO A 131 1.18 -11.09 3.75
C PRO A 131 0.17 -10.60 4.81
N VAL A 132 0.63 -10.53 6.05
CA VAL A 132 -0.12 -9.90 7.14
C VAL A 132 0.02 -8.39 7.01
N PHE A 133 -1.11 -7.72 7.09
CA PHE A 133 -1.25 -6.28 7.04
C PHE A 133 -1.76 -5.76 8.38
N TYR A 134 -1.21 -4.63 8.83
CA TYR A 134 -1.67 -3.91 10.00
C TYR A 134 -2.08 -2.51 9.55
N ASP A 135 -3.33 -2.15 9.80
CA ASP A 135 -3.83 -0.81 9.47
C ASP A 135 -3.42 0.24 10.52
N HIS A 136 -3.67 1.50 10.22
CA HIS A 136 -3.39 2.62 11.13
C HIS A 136 -4.20 2.62 12.44
N LEU A 137 -5.21 1.76 12.58
CA LEU A 137 -5.98 1.56 13.80
C LEU A 137 -5.50 0.32 14.59
N GLY A 138 -4.47 -0.36 14.10
CA GLY A 138 -3.95 -1.60 14.67
C GLY A 138 -4.78 -2.85 14.34
N ASN A 139 -5.74 -2.76 13.43
CA ASN A 139 -6.46 -3.96 12.97
C ASN A 139 -5.53 -4.82 12.11
N THR A 140 -5.69 -6.13 12.22
CA THR A 140 -4.97 -7.11 11.42
C THR A 140 -5.78 -7.51 10.20
N GLY A 141 -5.12 -7.66 9.05
CA GLY A 141 -5.70 -8.20 7.84
C GLY A 141 -4.71 -9.06 7.04
N LEU A 142 -5.24 -9.75 6.04
CA LEU A 142 -4.46 -10.54 5.08
C LEU A 142 -4.60 -9.93 3.69
N ILE A 143 -3.49 -9.68 3.01
CA ILE A 143 -3.48 -9.18 1.63
C ILE A 143 -3.53 -10.36 0.66
N THR A 144 -4.49 -10.36 -0.25
CA THR A 144 -4.62 -11.39 -1.30
C THR A 144 -3.94 -10.96 -2.61
N GLY A 145 -3.75 -11.91 -3.53
CA GLY A 145 -3.20 -11.64 -4.86
C GLY A 145 -4.09 -10.80 -5.79
N CYS A 146 -5.32 -10.49 -5.40
CA CYS A 146 -6.27 -9.72 -6.23
C CYS A 146 -6.68 -8.38 -5.60
N SER A 147 -5.75 -7.71 -4.91
CA SER A 147 -6.01 -6.39 -4.30
C SER A 147 -7.19 -6.40 -3.34
N GLN A 148 -7.26 -7.42 -2.48
CA GLN A 148 -8.23 -7.50 -1.39
C GLN A 148 -7.50 -7.52 -0.04
N ILE A 149 -8.13 -6.93 0.98
CA ILE A 149 -7.76 -7.11 2.39
C ILE A 149 -8.87 -7.88 3.08
N ILE A 150 -8.54 -9.04 3.61
CA ILE A 150 -9.43 -9.77 4.52
C ILE A 150 -9.07 -9.31 5.94
N ASN A 151 -9.90 -8.45 6.52
CA ASN A 151 -9.73 -8.01 7.90
C ASN A 151 -10.15 -9.12 8.86
N LEU A 152 -9.41 -9.25 9.96
CA LEU A 152 -9.60 -10.27 10.97
C LEU A 152 -9.95 -9.66 12.32
N TRP A 153 -10.66 -10.43 13.14
CA TRP A 153 -10.69 -10.23 14.59
C TRP A 153 -9.43 -10.79 15.24
N ASP A 154 -9.22 -10.47 16.52
CA ASP A 154 -8.05 -10.91 17.29
C ASP A 154 -7.93 -12.44 17.40
N ASP A 155 -9.04 -13.16 17.26
CA ASP A 155 -9.11 -14.63 17.25
C ASP A 155 -8.88 -15.24 15.84
N ARG A 156 -8.49 -14.42 14.86
CA ARG A 156 -8.29 -14.75 13.44
C ARG A 156 -9.56 -15.13 12.68
N ASN A 157 -10.74 -14.90 13.26
CA ASN A 157 -11.98 -15.05 12.50
C ASN A 157 -12.18 -13.88 11.53
N PHE A 158 -12.83 -14.19 10.41
CA PHE A 158 -13.23 -13.21 9.42
C PHE A 158 -14.03 -12.04 10.05
N LYS A 159 -13.64 -10.80 9.73
CA LYS A 159 -14.33 -9.57 10.16
C LYS A 159 -14.98 -8.86 8.98
N SER A 160 -14.20 -8.53 7.96
CA SER A 160 -14.68 -7.84 6.77
C SER A 160 -13.76 -8.08 5.58
N LEU A 161 -14.30 -7.89 4.39
CA LEU A 161 -13.56 -7.93 3.13
C LEU A 161 -13.51 -6.51 2.57
N PHE A 162 -12.30 -6.02 2.31
CA PHE A 162 -12.09 -4.75 1.65
C PHE A 162 -11.49 -4.98 0.26
N LEU A 163 -12.16 -4.51 -0.77
CA LEU A 163 -11.71 -4.50 -2.15
C LEU A 163 -10.98 -3.18 -2.38
N ILE A 164 -9.67 -3.24 -2.61
CA ILE A 164 -8.82 -2.05 -2.73
C ILE A 164 -8.75 -1.64 -4.19
N GLU A 165 -8.70 -0.33 -4.44
CA GLU A 165 -8.29 0.20 -5.73
C GLU A 165 -6.91 -0.36 -6.14
N GLN A 166 -6.79 -0.79 -7.39
CA GLN A 166 -5.54 -1.32 -7.89
C GLN A 166 -4.48 -0.20 -7.93
N ALA A 167 -3.47 -0.31 -7.09
CA ALA A 167 -2.45 0.72 -7.04
C ALA A 167 -1.45 0.63 -8.19
N ASN A 168 -1.13 1.80 -8.75
CA ASN A 168 -0.08 1.93 -9.74
C ASN A 168 1.28 2.12 -9.05
N PHE A 169 2.09 1.07 -9.01
CA PHE A 169 3.44 1.11 -8.42
C PHE A 169 4.52 1.64 -9.37
N LYS A 170 4.19 2.13 -10.57
CA LYS A 170 5.21 2.64 -11.53
C LYS A 170 6.04 3.79 -10.94
N SER A 171 5.44 4.63 -10.10
CA SER A 171 6.09 5.72 -9.41
C SER A 171 6.54 5.37 -7.98
N ALA A 172 6.19 4.18 -7.48
CA ALA A 172 6.55 3.76 -6.14
C ALA A 172 8.04 3.38 -6.09
N LYS A 173 8.73 3.91 -5.09
CA LYS A 173 10.18 3.76 -4.90
C LYS A 173 10.54 2.72 -3.86
N LEU A 174 9.57 2.05 -3.23
CA LEU A 174 9.84 0.87 -2.40
C LEU A 174 10.66 -0.15 -3.20
N HIS A 175 11.71 -0.67 -2.58
CA HIS A 175 12.54 -1.69 -3.19
C HIS A 175 11.67 -2.90 -3.59
N PHE A 176 11.80 -3.35 -4.84
CA PHE A 176 10.92 -4.35 -5.48
C PHE A 176 9.45 -4.01 -5.65
N SER A 177 9.05 -2.73 -5.54
CA SER A 177 7.68 -2.26 -5.80
C SER A 177 7.09 -2.82 -7.11
N LYS A 178 7.90 -2.88 -8.17
CA LYS A 178 7.50 -3.44 -9.48
C LYS A 178 7.18 -4.94 -9.41
N ALA A 179 7.98 -5.73 -8.69
CA ALA A 179 7.72 -7.16 -8.54
C ALA A 179 6.45 -7.39 -7.72
N ASN A 180 6.27 -6.63 -6.63
CA ASN A 180 5.07 -6.70 -5.79
C ASN A 180 3.80 -6.30 -6.56
N SER A 181 3.89 -5.30 -7.45
CA SER A 181 2.75 -4.86 -8.26
C SER A 181 2.27 -5.90 -9.26
N SER A 182 3.18 -6.70 -9.80
CA SER A 182 2.82 -7.78 -10.73
C SER A 182 2.08 -8.93 -10.05
N ALA A 183 2.19 -9.03 -8.72
CA ALA A 183 1.52 -10.04 -7.93
C ALA A 183 0.10 -9.62 -7.48
N LEU A 184 -0.32 -8.36 -7.75
CA LEU A 184 -1.62 -7.83 -7.38
C LEU A 184 -2.48 -7.58 -8.63
N SER A 185 -3.38 -8.51 -8.93
CA SER A 185 -4.39 -8.32 -9.96
C SER A 185 -5.53 -7.42 -9.45
N GLY A 186 -6.35 -6.90 -10.37
CA GLY A 186 -7.63 -6.31 -10.00
C GLY A 186 -8.55 -7.37 -9.38
N TRP A 187 -9.43 -6.95 -8.47
CA TRP A 187 -10.42 -7.83 -7.86
C TRP A 187 -11.59 -8.09 -8.82
N SER A 188 -12.22 -9.25 -8.60
CA SER A 188 -13.61 -9.50 -8.98
C SER A 188 -14.31 -10.02 -7.74
N PHE A 189 -15.55 -9.60 -7.52
CA PHE A 189 -16.36 -10.04 -6.39
C PHE A 189 -17.79 -10.24 -6.90
N TYR A 190 -18.26 -11.49 -6.94
CA TYR A 190 -19.60 -11.85 -7.44
C TYR A 190 -19.94 -11.16 -8.79
N ASN A 191 -19.09 -11.35 -9.79
CA ASN A 191 -19.21 -10.80 -11.15
C ASN A 191 -19.10 -9.28 -11.29
N VAL A 192 -19.01 -8.52 -10.20
CA VAL A 192 -18.51 -7.14 -10.26
C VAL A 192 -16.99 -7.20 -10.38
N LYS A 193 -16.42 -6.36 -11.25
CA LYS A 193 -14.98 -6.30 -11.51
C LYS A 193 -14.48 -4.90 -11.29
N TYR A 194 -13.21 -4.79 -10.93
CA TYR A 194 -12.51 -3.51 -10.90
C TYR A 194 -12.65 -2.77 -12.24
N LEU A 195 -13.01 -1.48 -12.16
CA LEU A 195 -13.30 -0.56 -13.25
C LEU A 195 -14.41 -1.01 -14.21
N ASN A 196 -15.37 -1.80 -13.72
CA ASN A 196 -16.58 -2.16 -14.45
C ASN A 196 -17.83 -1.55 -13.80
N GLY A 197 -18.87 -1.36 -14.61
CA GLY A 197 -20.18 -0.91 -14.14
C GLY A 197 -20.87 -1.96 -13.26
N ILE A 198 -21.61 -1.48 -12.27
CA ILE A 198 -22.39 -2.31 -11.36
C ILE A 198 -23.81 -2.47 -11.93
N SER A 199 -24.25 -3.71 -12.05
CA SER A 199 -25.62 -4.02 -12.48
C SER A 199 -26.23 -5.08 -11.58
N ALA A 200 -27.50 -4.89 -11.22
CA ALA A 200 -28.24 -5.87 -10.44
C ALA A 200 -28.40 -7.18 -11.21
N HIS A 201 -28.28 -8.30 -10.51
CA HIS A 201 -28.55 -9.63 -11.04
C HIS A 201 -29.10 -10.53 -9.93
N SER A 202 -29.35 -11.81 -10.22
CA SER A 202 -30.02 -12.73 -9.30
C SER A 202 -29.35 -12.87 -7.92
N GLU A 203 -28.05 -12.62 -7.84
CA GLU A 203 -27.27 -12.72 -6.61
C GLU A 203 -26.89 -11.35 -6.03
N LEU A 204 -27.05 -10.24 -6.77
CA LEU A 204 -26.68 -8.88 -6.37
C LEU A 204 -27.93 -7.99 -6.40
N VAL A 205 -28.37 -7.58 -5.21
CA VAL A 205 -29.47 -6.64 -5.01
C VAL A 205 -28.90 -5.29 -4.60
N ILE A 206 -29.13 -4.26 -5.43
CA ILE A 206 -28.82 -2.86 -5.08
C ILE A 206 -29.93 -2.36 -4.16
N LYS A 207 -29.55 -1.98 -2.92
CA LYS A 207 -30.47 -1.45 -1.89
C LYS A 207 -30.61 0.06 -2.01
N ASP A 208 -29.49 0.75 -2.22
CA ASP A 208 -29.42 2.18 -2.43
C ASP A 208 -28.27 2.53 -3.39
N SER A 209 -28.39 3.65 -4.08
CA SER A 209 -27.33 4.18 -4.95
C SER A 209 -27.32 5.70 -4.88
N LYS A 210 -26.30 6.26 -4.22
CA LYS A 210 -26.20 7.72 -4.03
C LYS A 210 -24.74 8.15 -3.96
N ASP A 211 -24.44 9.29 -4.60
CA ASP A 211 -23.14 9.97 -4.53
C ASP A 211 -21.94 9.04 -4.83
N GLY A 212 -22.10 8.14 -5.81
CA GLY A 212 -21.06 7.19 -6.21
C GLY A 212 -20.97 5.94 -5.34
N ILE A 213 -21.81 5.77 -4.31
CA ILE A 213 -21.84 4.59 -3.46
C ILE A 213 -23.04 3.72 -3.82
N TYR A 214 -22.80 2.43 -4.03
CA TYR A 214 -23.83 1.41 -4.27
C TYR A 214 -23.89 0.47 -3.08
N GLU A 215 -24.90 0.63 -2.22
CA GLU A 215 -25.16 -0.31 -1.12
C GLU A 215 -25.83 -1.56 -1.70
N VAL A 216 -25.29 -2.74 -1.40
CA VAL A 216 -25.72 -3.99 -1.99
C VAL A 216 -25.85 -5.10 -0.96
N GLN A 217 -26.75 -6.04 -1.26
CA GLN A 217 -26.78 -7.37 -0.66
C GLN A 217 -26.43 -8.37 -1.74
N ILE A 218 -25.40 -9.19 -1.51
CA ILE A 218 -24.83 -10.06 -2.55
C ILE A 218 -24.45 -11.44 -2.01
N GLY A 219 -25.14 -12.48 -2.45
CA GLY A 219 -25.01 -13.81 -1.81
C GLY A 219 -25.30 -13.73 -0.30
N GLY A 220 -24.31 -14.13 0.52
CA GLY A 220 -24.35 -14.01 2.00
C GLY A 220 -23.77 -12.70 2.54
N TRP A 221 -23.49 -11.72 1.68
CA TRP A 221 -22.76 -10.50 2.01
C TRP A 221 -23.65 -9.28 2.01
N PHE A 222 -23.30 -8.32 2.87
CA PHE A 222 -23.83 -6.97 2.87
C PHE A 222 -22.69 -5.96 2.89
N GLY A 223 -22.81 -4.90 2.10
CA GLY A 223 -21.73 -3.96 1.94
C GLY A 223 -22.02 -2.91 0.89
N HIS A 224 -20.96 -2.29 0.41
CA HIS A 224 -21.05 -1.32 -0.67
C HIS A 224 -19.88 -1.42 -1.62
N PHE A 225 -20.11 -0.95 -2.84
CA PHE A 225 -19.06 -0.56 -3.77
C PHE A 225 -19.00 0.96 -3.86
N SER A 226 -17.80 1.51 -3.99
CA SER A 226 -17.61 2.91 -4.40
C SER A 226 -17.26 2.97 -5.88
N THR A 227 -17.82 3.96 -6.56
CA THR A 227 -17.73 4.13 -8.01
C THR A 227 -17.31 5.55 -8.37
N ASP A 228 -16.49 5.67 -9.40
CA ASP A 228 -16.19 6.92 -10.08
C ASP A 228 -16.63 6.78 -11.54
N GLN A 229 -17.40 7.75 -12.03
CA GLN A 229 -18.02 7.67 -13.37
C GLN A 229 -18.74 6.34 -13.63
N GLU A 230 -19.46 5.82 -12.63
CA GLU A 230 -20.18 4.54 -12.65
C GLU A 230 -19.29 3.27 -12.67
N PHE A 231 -17.97 3.40 -12.60
CA PHE A 231 -17.04 2.27 -12.56
C PHE A 231 -16.61 1.98 -11.12
N ALA A 232 -16.77 0.73 -10.68
CA ALA A 232 -16.39 0.32 -9.33
C ALA A 232 -14.87 0.29 -9.15
N TYR A 233 -14.36 0.96 -8.11
CA TYR A 233 -12.92 1.00 -7.83
C TYR A 233 -12.57 0.47 -6.44
N GLU A 234 -13.51 0.49 -5.48
CA GLU A 234 -13.34 -0.08 -4.14
C GLU A 234 -14.64 -0.73 -3.65
N GLY A 235 -14.59 -1.44 -2.52
CA GLY A 235 -15.79 -1.84 -1.80
C GLY A 235 -15.52 -2.48 -0.45
N VAL A 236 -16.48 -2.42 0.46
CA VAL A 236 -16.38 -2.99 1.82
C VAL A 236 -17.56 -3.94 2.05
N PHE A 237 -17.27 -5.16 2.49
CA PHE A 237 -18.28 -6.22 2.67
C PHE A 237 -18.15 -6.94 4.01
N TYR A 238 -19.29 -7.34 4.54
CA TYR A 238 -19.47 -8.10 5.77
C TYR A 238 -20.37 -9.30 5.50
N LEU A 239 -20.20 -10.40 6.23
CA LEU A 239 -21.13 -11.53 6.19
C LEU A 239 -22.38 -11.22 7.02
N GLN A 240 -23.55 -11.64 6.52
CA GLN A 240 -24.85 -11.58 7.22
C GLN A 240 -25.25 -12.90 7.85
#